data_AF-A0A5K1G0Q4-F1
#
_entry.id   AF-A0A5K1G0Q4-F1
#
_cell.length_a   1.000
_cell.length_b   1.000
_cell.length_c   1.000
_cell.angle_alpha   90.00
_cell.angle_beta   90.00
_cell.angle_gamma   90.00
#
_symmetry.space_group_name_H-M   'P 1'
#
loop_
_entity.id
_entity.type
_entity.pdbx_description
1 polymer ?
#
loop_
_entity_poly.entity_id
_entity_poly.type
_entity_poly.pdbx_seq_one_letter_code
_entity_poly.pdbx_strand_id
1 'polypeptide(L)' 'RPMMQFESGYTVETVFDGSKLGIEPYSVQLSQNGELLVLDSLNSNLYKISMPLSR' A
#
# COMPACT_ATOMS: atom_id res chain seq x y z
N ARG A 1 1.03 -7.50 21.09
CA ARG A 1 0.91 -7.24 19.63
C ARG A 1 2.31 -7.35 19.05
N PRO A 2 2.54 -8.09 17.96
CA PRO A 2 3.85 -8.08 17.32
C PRO A 2 4.18 -6.64 16.89
N MET A 3 5.33 -6.15 17.30
CA MET A 3 5.85 -4.87 16.85
C MET A 3 6.56 -5.11 15.51
N MET A 4 6.30 -4.26 14.54
CA MET A 4 7.00 -4.31 13.25
C MET A 4 8.49 -4.04 13.50
N GLN A 5 9.34 -4.95 13.04
CA GLN A 5 10.79 -4.77 13.03
C GLN A 5 11.22 -4.40 11.62
N PHE A 6 12.00 -3.35 11.48
CA PHE A 6 12.54 -2.90 10.21
C PHE A 6 14.01 -3.28 10.11
N GLU A 7 14.44 -3.62 8.91
CA GLU A 7 15.85 -3.90 8.63
C GLU A 7 16.69 -2.62 8.68
N SER A 8 17.87 -2.70 9.31
CA SER A 8 18.80 -1.57 9.38
C SER A 8 19.27 -1.18 7.98
N GLY A 9 19.33 0.13 7.70
CA GLY A 9 19.72 0.66 6.39
C GLY A 9 18.54 1.01 5.47
N TYR A 10 17.31 0.72 5.90
CA TYR A 10 16.09 1.09 5.20
C TYR A 10 15.28 2.12 5.99
N THR A 11 14.73 3.10 5.29
CA THR A 11 13.68 3.99 5.81
C THR A 11 12.34 3.40 5.41
N VAL A 12 11.46 3.16 6.39
CA VAL A 12 10.11 2.66 6.15
C VAL A 12 9.11 3.71 6.57
N GLU A 13 8.23 4.07 5.64
CA GLU A 13 7.14 5.03 5.84
C GLU A 13 5.82 4.38 5.40
N THR A 14 4.75 4.66 6.13
CA THR A 14 3.39 4.31 5.71
C THR A 14 2.90 5.31 4.68
N VAL A 15 2.82 4.89 3.42
CA VAL A 15 2.29 5.73 2.31
C VAL A 15 0.80 5.49 2.01
N PHE A 16 0.24 4.42 2.56
CA PHE A 16 -1.16 4.04 2.38
C PHE A 16 -1.63 3.25 3.61
N ASP A 17 -2.79 3.61 4.15
CA ASP A 17 -3.40 2.96 5.31
C ASP A 17 -4.84 2.57 4.96
N GLY A 18 -5.02 1.35 4.45
CA GLY A 18 -6.32 0.84 3.98
C GLY A 18 -7.39 0.82 5.08
N SER A 19 -6.98 0.57 6.34
CA SER A 19 -7.89 0.50 7.48
C SER A 19 -8.63 1.82 7.72
N LYS A 20 -7.98 2.96 7.48
CA LYS A 20 -8.59 4.30 7.57
C LYS A 20 -9.60 4.57 6.46
N LEU A 21 -9.54 3.81 5.36
CA LEU A 21 -10.38 3.99 4.18
C LEU A 21 -11.43 2.89 4.02
N GLY A 22 -11.50 1.92 4.94
CA GLY A 22 -12.37 0.76 4.82
C GLY A 22 -11.97 -0.17 3.67
N ILE A 23 -10.69 -0.18 3.31
CA ILE A 23 -10.10 -1.02 2.26
C ILE A 23 -9.30 -2.11 2.95
N GLU A 24 -9.48 -3.37 2.55
CA GLU A 24 -8.73 -4.51 3.08
C GLU A 24 -7.68 -4.98 2.04
N PRO A 25 -6.43 -4.45 2.10
CA PRO A 25 -5.46 -4.66 1.03
C PRO A 25 -5.04 -6.13 0.96
N TYR A 26 -5.12 -6.71 -0.24
CA TYR A 26 -4.78 -8.10 -0.47
C TYR A 26 -3.50 -8.26 -1.28
N SER A 27 -3.40 -7.58 -2.42
CA SER A 27 -2.22 -7.60 -3.27
C SER A 27 -1.93 -6.22 -3.83
N VAL A 28 -0.65 -6.00 -4.18
CA VAL A 28 -0.17 -4.77 -4.78
C VAL A 28 0.57 -5.07 -6.07
N GLN A 29 0.41 -4.23 -7.09
CA GLN A 29 1.12 -4.34 -8.36
C GLN A 29 1.54 -2.95 -8.85
N LEU A 30 2.72 -2.86 -9.48
CA LEU A 30 3.14 -1.67 -10.20
C LEU A 30 2.61 -1.72 -11.65
N SER A 31 1.97 -0.67 -12.11
CA SER A 31 1.58 -0.52 -13.51
C SER A 31 2.76 -0.06 -14.39
N GLN A 32 2.60 -0.16 -15.70
CA GLN A 32 3.64 0.24 -16.67
C GLN A 32 3.99 1.74 -16.61
N ASN A 33 3.07 2.58 -16.14
CA ASN A 33 3.28 4.02 -15.94
C ASN A 33 3.74 4.37 -14.50
N GLY A 34 4.04 3.39 -13.66
CA GLY A 34 4.60 3.60 -12.32
C GLY A 34 3.56 3.92 -11.23
N GLU A 35 2.28 3.68 -11.48
CA GLU A 35 1.23 3.78 -10.47
C GLU A 35 1.18 2.48 -9.64
N LEU A 36 0.80 2.60 -8.37
CA LEU A 36 0.52 1.43 -7.54
C LEU A 36 -0.96 1.06 -7.64
N LEU A 37 -1.22 -0.20 -7.96
CA LEU A 37 -2.54 -0.80 -7.97
C LEU A 37 -2.70 -1.67 -6.72
N VAL A 38 -3.79 -1.47 -5.98
CA VAL A 38 -4.12 -2.23 -4.77
C VAL A 38 -5.42 -2.97 -5.00
N LEU A 39 -5.40 -4.30 -4.84
CA LEU A 39 -6.59 -5.13 -4.86
C LEU A 39 -7.14 -5.26 -3.44
N ASP A 40 -8.42 -4.98 -3.26
CA ASP A 40 -9.17 -5.21 -2.02
C ASP A 40 -9.83 -6.59 -2.01
N SER A 41 -9.69 -7.32 -0.91
CA SER A 41 -10.28 -8.66 -0.75
C SER A 41 -11.77 -8.66 -0.47
N LEU A 42 -12.31 -7.60 0.16
CA LEU A 42 -13.72 -7.58 0.57
C LEU A 42 -14.66 -7.37 -0.61
N ASN A 43 -14.27 -6.48 -1.54
CA ASN A 43 -15.15 -6.07 -2.63
C ASN A 43 -14.60 -6.39 -4.03
N SER A 44 -13.39 -6.98 -4.12
CA SER A 44 -12.67 -7.17 -5.40
C SER A 44 -12.46 -5.86 -6.17
N ASN A 45 -12.37 -4.74 -5.45
CA ASN A 45 -12.11 -3.42 -6.02
C ASN A 45 -10.62 -3.24 -6.29
N LEU A 46 -10.31 -2.54 -7.39
CA LEU A 46 -8.95 -2.11 -7.71
C LEU A 46 -8.80 -0.62 -7.44
N TYR A 47 -7.90 -0.26 -6.53
CA TYR A 47 -7.56 1.12 -6.20
C TYR A 47 -6.26 1.52 -6.87
N LYS A 48 -6.19 2.78 -7.30
CA LYS A 48 -5.02 3.35 -7.94
C LYS A 48 -4.40 4.43 -7.06
N ILE A 49 -3.12 4.30 -6.76
CA ILE A 49 -2.35 5.24 -5.97
C ILE A 49 -1.32 5.91 -6.88
N SER A 50 -1.46 7.23 -7.03
CA SER A 50 -0.58 8.06 -7.85
C SER A 50 0.68 8.47 -7.09
N MET A 51 1.78 8.61 -7.82
CA MET A 51 3.05 9.13 -7.31
C MET A 51 3.01 10.66 -7.11
N PRO A 52 3.87 11.24 -6.23
CA PRO A 52 4.81 10.54 -5.35
C PRO A 52 4.11 10.00 -4.09
N LEU A 53 4.54 8.83 -3.62
CA LEU A 53 3.94 8.15 -2.46
C LEU A 53 4.39 8.75 -1.12
N SER A 54 5.58 9.33 -1.09
CA SER A 54 6.16 10.04 0.05
C SER A 54 6.59 11.45 -0.38
N ARG A 55 6.75 12.35 0.59
CA ARG A 55 7.32 13.69 0.34
C ARG A 55 8.82 13.62 0.07
#